data_AF-A0A838FBA1-F1
#
_entry.id   AF-A0A838FBA1-F1
#
_cell.length_a   1.000
_cell.length_b   1.000
_cell.length_c   1.000
_cell.angle_alpha   90.00
_cell.angle_beta   90.00
_cell.angle_gamma   90.00
#
_symmetry.space_group_name_H-M   'P 1'
#
loop_
_entity.id
_entity.type
_entity.pdbx_description
1 polymer ?
#
loop_
_entity_poly.entity_id
_entity_poly.type
_entity_poly.pdbx_seq_one_letter_code
_entity_poly.pdbx_strand_id
1 'polypeptide(L)' 'LLVHGAGEEDLVNSGLEDTMISAYQQVRSTWKKNPKIKDMRTAAFVVAIDKVASSYTTLGIWP' A
#
# COMPACT_ATOMS: atom_id res chain seq x y z
N LEU A 1 15.86 -36.04 -2.19
CA LEU A 1 15.72 -34.68 -2.77
C LEU A 1 15.76 -33.70 -1.62
N LEU A 2 16.85 -32.95 -1.48
CA LEU A 2 16.97 -31.90 -0.47
C LEU A 2 16.11 -30.73 -0.92
N VAL A 3 15.04 -30.44 -0.18
CA VAL A 3 14.25 -29.23 -0.35
C VAL A 3 15.13 -28.07 0.13
N HIS A 4 15.65 -27.26 -0.78
CA HIS A 4 16.20 -25.95 -0.43
C HIS A 4 15.03 -24.97 -0.35
N GLY A 5 14.92 -24.26 0.77
CA GLY A 5 13.98 -23.16 0.92
C GLY A 5 14.30 -22.02 -0.06
N ALA A 6 13.36 -21.08 -0.19
CA ALA A 6 13.55 -19.86 -0.98
C ALA A 6 14.83 -19.13 -0.56
N GLY A 7 15.64 -18.71 -1.54
CA GLY A 7 16.81 -17.88 -1.27
C GLY A 7 16.42 -16.47 -0.83
N GLU A 8 17.39 -15.68 -0.38
CA GLU A 8 17.15 -14.27 -0.01
C GLU A 8 16.56 -13.47 -1.19
N GLU A 9 17.04 -13.71 -2.41
CA GLU A 9 16.53 -13.06 -3.62
C GLU A 9 15.04 -13.36 -3.88
N ASP A 10 14.63 -14.63 -3.72
CA ASP A 10 13.23 -15.04 -3.89
C ASP A 10 12.33 -14.39 -2.84
N LEU A 11 12.83 -14.25 -1.60
CA LEU A 11 12.10 -13.59 -0.52
C LEU A 11 11.95 -12.09 -0.76
N VAL A 12 12.99 -11.42 -1.24
CA VAL A 12 12.94 -9.99 -1.59
C VAL A 12 11.98 -9.76 -2.76
N ASN A 13 12.07 -10.58 -3.81
CA ASN A 13 11.21 -10.45 -4.99
C ASN A 13 9.73 -10.69 -4.66
N SER A 14 9.43 -11.74 -3.88
CA SER A 14 8.06 -12.03 -3.44
C SER A 14 7.50 -10.95 -2.51
N GLY A 15 8.31 -10.46 -1.56
CA GLY A 15 7.91 -9.36 -0.68
C GLY A 15 7.64 -8.06 -1.43
N LEU A 16 8.44 -7.76 -2.46
CA LEU A 16 8.22 -6.61 -3.33
C LEU A 16 6.93 -6.77 -4.14
N GLU A 17 6.72 -7.93 -4.75
CA GLU A 17 5.52 -8.23 -5.54
C GLU A 17 4.24 -8.05 -4.71
N ASP A 18 4.17 -8.68 -3.53
CA ASP A 18 3.02 -8.61 -2.64
C ASP A 18 2.74 -7.17 -2.18
N THR A 19 3.79 -6.42 -1.83
CA THR A 19 3.68 -5.03 -1.40
C THR A 19 3.16 -4.15 -2.53
N MET A 20 3.68 -4.32 -3.75
CA MET A 20 3.30 -3.51 -4.91
C MET A 20 1.89 -3.82 -5.39
N ILE A 21 1.47 -5.10 -5.40
CA ILE A 21 0.10 -5.51 -5.71
C ILE A 21 -0.88 -4.86 -4.72
N SER A 22 -0.61 -5.00 -3.43
CA SER A 22 -1.45 -4.46 -2.37
C SER A 22 -1.54 -2.93 -2.43
N ALA A 23 -0.42 -2.26 -2.65
CA ALA A 23 -0.37 -0.80 -2.81
C ALA A 23 -1.19 -0.33 -4.02
N TYR A 24 -1.01 -0.97 -5.18
CA TYR A 24 -1.75 -0.63 -6.39
C TYR A 24 -3.25 -0.82 -6.23
N GLN A 25 -3.69 -1.94 -5.64
CA GLN A 25 -5.11 -2.21 -5.41
C GLN A 25 -5.76 -1.13 -4.53
N GLN A 26 -5.07 -0.69 -3.47
CA GLN A 26 -5.55 0.41 -2.62
C GLN A 26 -5.69 1.71 -3.40
N VAL A 27 -4.64 2.13 -4.12
CA VAL A 27 -4.65 3.37 -4.92
C VAL A 27 -5.75 3.33 -5.98
N ARG A 28 -5.88 2.22 -6.71
CA ARG A 28 -6.91 2.04 -7.74
C ARG A 28 -8.31 2.05 -7.14
N SER A 29 -8.51 1.43 -5.98
CA SER A 29 -9.79 1.42 -5.28
C SER A 29 -10.21 2.84 -4.90
N THR A 30 -9.31 3.62 -4.29
CA THR A 30 -9.54 5.03 -3.93
C THR A 30 -9.85 5.87 -5.16
N TRP A 31 -9.09 5.70 -6.26
CA TRP A 31 -9.36 6.40 -7.51
C TRP A 31 -10.75 6.08 -8.08
N LYS A 32 -11.14 4.81 -8.10
CA LYS A 32 -12.42 4.38 -8.68
C LYS A 32 -13.63 4.67 -7.79
N LYS A 33 -13.44 4.76 -6.47
CA LYS A 33 -14.52 5.05 -5.51
C LYS A 33 -14.92 6.51 -5.46
N ASN A 34 -14.01 7.44 -5.79
CA ASN A 34 -14.28 8.87 -5.66
C ASN A 34 -14.19 9.58 -7.03
N PRO A 35 -15.32 9.98 -7.65
CA PRO A 35 -15.32 10.64 -8.95
C PRO A 35 -14.67 12.02 -8.95
N LYS A 36 -14.39 12.62 -7.78
CA LYS A 36 -13.64 13.88 -7.67
C LYS A 36 -12.13 13.69 -7.90
N ILE A 37 -11.62 12.47 -7.77
CA ILE A 37 -10.21 12.15 -7.96
C ILE A 37 -9.95 11.89 -9.45
N LYS A 38 -9.20 12.80 -10.09
CA LYS A 38 -9.03 12.80 -11.55
C LYS A 38 -7.95 11.84 -12.03
N ASP A 39 -6.96 11.53 -11.20
CA ASP A 39 -5.82 10.69 -11.57
C ASP A 39 -5.32 9.81 -10.41
N MET A 40 -4.52 8.79 -10.76
CA MET A 40 -3.95 7.86 -9.77
C MET A 40 -2.92 8.52 -8.85
N ARG A 41 -2.25 9.59 -9.29
CA ARG A 41 -1.28 10.31 -8.44
C ARG A 41 -1.99 10.94 -7.25
N THR A 42 -3.10 11.61 -7.49
CA THR A 42 -3.96 12.22 -6.47
C THR A 42 -4.54 11.14 -5.56
N ALA A 43 -5.00 10.01 -6.12
CA ALA A 43 -5.47 8.88 -5.33
C ALA A 43 -4.39 8.33 -4.39
N ALA A 44 -3.13 8.24 -4.84
CA ALA A 44 -2.01 7.82 -4.02
C ALA A 44 -1.74 8.78 -2.86
N PHE A 45 -1.82 10.10 -3.11
CA PHE A 45 -1.72 11.10 -2.04
C PHE A 45 -2.85 10.99 -1.01
N VAL A 46 -4.10 10.76 -1.44
CA VAL A 46 -5.23 10.53 -0.53
C VAL A 46 -4.95 9.31 0.36
N VAL A 47 -4.56 8.19 -0.23
CA VAL A 47 -4.20 6.98 0.53
C VAL A 47 -3.05 7.25 1.52
N ALA A 48 -2.04 8.00 1.13
CA ALA A 48 -0.92 8.34 2.00
C ALA A 48 -1.35 9.21 3.19
N ILE A 49 -2.16 10.24 2.94
CA ILE A 49 -2.69 11.14 3.97
C ILE A 49 -3.59 10.36 4.95
N ASP A 50 -4.48 9.50 4.44
CA ASP A 50 -5.36 8.67 5.28
C ASP A 50 -4.55 7.74 6.19
N LYS A 51 -3.47 7.15 5.68
CA LYS A 51 -2.56 6.30 6.48
C LYS A 51 -1.88 7.09 7.59
N VAL A 52 -1.33 8.27 7.26
CA VAL A 52 -0.70 9.15 8.26
C VAL A 52 -1.72 9.58 9.31
N ALA A 53 -2.89 10.07 8.89
CA ALA A 53 -3.95 10.49 9.80
C ALA A 53 -4.36 9.34 10.75
N SER A 54 -4.55 8.13 10.22
CA SER A 54 -4.84 6.94 11.03
C SER A 54 -3.75 6.65 12.08
N SER A 55 -2.47 6.77 11.71
CA SER A 55 -1.36 6.62 12.66
C SER A 55 -1.39 7.69 13.76
N TYR A 56 -1.64 8.95 13.41
CA TYR A 56 -1.76 10.03 14.40
C TYR A 56 -2.96 9.85 15.34
N THR A 57 -4.11 9.43 14.82
CA THR A 57 -5.30 9.10 15.62
C THR A 57 -5.03 7.94 16.57
N THR A 58 -4.36 6.89 16.10
CA THR A 58 -4.02 5.70 16.91
C THR A 58 -3.04 6.05 18.04
N LEU A 59 -2.14 7.02 17.81
CA LEU A 59 -1.20 7.51 18.82
C LEU A 59 -1.83 8.52 19.79
N GLY A 60 -3.08 8.95 19.59
CA GLY A 60 -3.75 9.95 20.42
C GLY A 60 -3.16 11.37 20.29
N ILE A 61 -2.42 11.65 19.21
CA ILE A 61 -1.82 12.96 18.92
C ILE A 61 -2.83 13.88 18.19
N TRP A 62 -3.93 13.30 17.71
CA TRP A 62 -5.01 14.00 17.01
C TRP A 62 -6.04 14.56 18.00
N PRO A 63 -6.63 15.76 17.76
CA PRO A 63 -7.64 16.33 18.64
C PRO A 63 -8.96 15.55 18.59
#